data_AF-A0A7Y4NWM9-F1
#
_entry.id   AF-A0A7Y4NWM9-F1
#
_cell.length_a   1.000
_cell.length_b   1.000
_cell.length_c   1.000
_cell.angle_alpha   90.00
_cell.angle_beta   90.00
_cell.angle_gamma   90.00
#
_symmetry.space_group_name_H-M   'P 1'
#
loop_
_entity.id
_entity.type
_entity.pdbx_description
1 polymer ?
#
loop_
_entity_poly.entity_id
_entity_poly.type
_entity_poly.pdbx_seq_one_letter_code
_entity_poly.pdbx_strand_id
1 'polypeptide(L)'
;MRTTQDRLRQFVESYGAEHPPLTLGAADLTINNAAAVRRTYGSVFNYLTRVELEVERNVLELRALMPDATETDKLFYREVWSPQELQHGVLLDAVQHGLGITPAPADVAHVSTGIRLVGLLSRLPGMLDVVRLLYYLTGAATEKSAVIAYSRLVNGLRSMGERAIAETVVAPIRRQEPGHFAFYRLSAEALVRESGLRDWQLHLARLLRRHSFELVGVRNRRQRADFGDVARALDFDRDLLAVARQVSLVERDLLWARQEGLEVPDYILAALDGAITMSAARSGRIGSGRDAL
;
A
#
# COMPACT_ATOMS: atom_id res chain seq x y z
N MET A 1 -8.95 3.70 33.93
CA MET A 1 -9.34 3.63 32.50
C MET A 1 -8.07 3.39 31.69
N ARG A 2 -8.06 2.44 30.75
CA ARG A 2 -6.92 2.27 29.81
C ARG A 2 -6.83 3.49 28.90
N THR A 3 -5.62 4.01 28.68
CA THR A 3 -5.39 5.09 27.71
C THR A 3 -5.56 4.54 26.30
N THR A 4 -5.77 5.40 25.29
CA THR A 4 -5.84 4.95 23.90
C THR A 4 -4.53 4.39 23.38
N GLN A 5 -3.41 4.85 23.93
CA GLN A 5 -2.11 4.23 23.68
C GLN A 5 -2.07 2.78 24.15
N ASP A 6 -2.63 2.47 25.33
CA ASP A 6 -2.72 1.09 25.83
C ASP A 6 -3.64 0.22 24.95
N ARG A 7 -4.75 0.79 24.44
CA ARG A 7 -5.67 0.08 23.54
C ARG A 7 -5.04 -0.20 22.18
N LEU A 8 -4.32 0.77 21.61
CA LEU A 8 -3.62 0.60 20.34
C LEU A 8 -2.50 -0.43 20.48
N ARG A 9 -1.74 -0.39 21.57
CA ARG A 9 -0.73 -1.41 21.87
C ARG A 9 -1.35 -2.79 21.99
N GLN A 10 -2.42 -2.94 22.77
CA GLN A 10 -3.14 -4.20 22.90
C GLN A 10 -3.63 -4.71 21.54
N PHE A 11 -4.17 -3.82 20.69
CA PHE A 11 -4.56 -4.19 19.33
C PHE A 11 -3.38 -4.76 18.54
N VAL A 12 -2.21 -4.10 18.55
CA VAL A 12 -1.01 -4.57 17.84
C VAL A 12 -0.56 -5.93 18.36
N GLU A 13 -0.52 -6.12 19.68
CA GLU A 13 -0.10 -7.38 20.32
C GLU A 13 -1.07 -8.53 19.99
N SER A 14 -2.38 -8.31 20.12
CA SER A 14 -3.40 -9.30 19.78
C SER A 14 -3.40 -9.63 18.29
N TYR A 15 -3.35 -8.61 17.43
CA TYR A 15 -3.34 -8.80 15.98
C TYR A 15 -2.10 -9.58 15.52
N GLY A 16 -0.91 -9.24 16.03
CA GLY A 16 0.33 -9.96 15.70
C GLY A 16 0.32 -11.42 16.14
N ALA A 17 -0.29 -11.72 17.29
CA ALA A 17 -0.45 -13.09 17.78
C ALA A 17 -1.48 -13.90 16.97
N GLU A 18 -2.60 -13.29 16.59
CA GLU A 18 -3.68 -13.93 15.83
C GLU A 18 -3.32 -14.14 14.35
N HIS A 19 -2.44 -13.29 13.81
CA HIS A 19 -2.03 -13.31 12.41
C HIS A 19 -0.49 -13.38 12.30
N PRO A 20 0.16 -14.50 12.63
CA PRO A 20 1.61 -14.60 12.48
C PRO A 20 2.04 -14.46 11.00
N PRO A 21 3.34 -14.16 10.74
CA PRO A 21 3.87 -14.16 9.38
C PRO A 21 3.53 -15.46 8.64
N LEU A 22 3.11 -15.33 7.38
CA LEU A 22 2.80 -16.48 6.53
C LEU A 22 4.09 -17.26 6.24
N THR A 23 3.96 -18.52 5.82
CA THR A 23 5.14 -19.34 5.49
C THR A 23 5.00 -19.96 4.11
N LEU A 24 6.11 -20.00 3.37
CA LEU A 24 6.15 -20.64 2.05
C LEU A 24 5.77 -22.12 2.11
N GLY A 25 6.13 -22.82 3.20
CA GLY A 25 5.81 -24.25 3.37
C GLY A 25 4.31 -24.56 3.52
N ALA A 26 3.48 -23.57 3.84
CA ALA A 26 2.03 -23.72 3.92
C ALA A 26 1.33 -23.39 2.58
N ALA A 27 2.06 -22.93 1.56
CA ALA A 27 1.50 -22.54 0.28
C ALA A 27 1.47 -23.71 -0.72
N ASP A 28 0.34 -23.89 -1.39
CA ASP A 28 0.23 -24.71 -2.59
C ASP A 28 0.46 -23.82 -3.82
N LEU A 29 1.60 -24.03 -4.47
CA LEU A 29 2.05 -23.27 -5.63
C LEU A 29 1.61 -23.90 -6.96
N THR A 30 0.64 -24.82 -6.95
CA THR A 30 0.11 -25.42 -8.18
C THR A 30 -0.52 -24.35 -9.07
N ILE A 31 -0.08 -24.31 -10.34
CA ILE A 31 -0.60 -23.41 -11.37
C ILE A 31 -1.06 -24.26 -12.56
N ASN A 32 -2.34 -24.23 -12.86
CA ASN A 32 -2.95 -25.05 -13.91
C ASN A 32 -2.63 -24.53 -15.32
N ASN A 33 -2.63 -23.20 -15.51
CA ASN A 33 -2.37 -22.56 -16.78
C ASN A 33 -1.49 -21.31 -16.61
N ALA A 34 -0.19 -21.55 -16.39
CA ALA A 34 0.79 -20.48 -16.19
C ALA A 34 0.79 -19.43 -17.32
N ALA A 35 0.61 -19.85 -18.57
CA ALA A 35 0.56 -18.94 -19.70
C ALA A 35 -0.65 -17.99 -19.64
N ALA A 36 -1.84 -18.49 -19.28
CA ALA A 36 -3.02 -17.66 -19.13
C ALA A 36 -2.91 -16.70 -17.93
N VAL A 37 -2.42 -17.19 -16.79
CA VAL A 37 -2.20 -16.35 -15.60
C VAL A 37 -1.18 -15.27 -15.89
N ARG A 38 -0.05 -15.60 -16.52
CA ARG A 38 0.98 -14.63 -16.89
C ARG A 38 0.44 -13.55 -17.83
N ARG A 39 -0.37 -13.91 -18.83
CA ARG A 39 -0.97 -12.93 -19.75
C ARG A 39 -1.92 -11.96 -19.03
N THR A 40 -2.66 -12.45 -18.05
CA THR A 40 -3.72 -11.67 -17.38
C THR A 40 -3.20 -10.89 -16.19
N TYR A 41 -2.41 -11.53 -15.34
CA TYR A 41 -1.96 -11.02 -14.04
C TYR A 41 -0.43 -10.94 -13.91
N GLY A 42 0.32 -11.16 -14.98
CA GLY A 42 1.79 -11.12 -14.91
C GLY A 42 2.34 -9.76 -14.48
N SER A 43 1.74 -8.65 -14.96
CA SER A 43 2.08 -7.30 -14.51
C SER A 43 1.67 -7.07 -13.05
N VAL A 44 0.55 -7.65 -12.61
CA VAL A 44 0.06 -7.57 -11.24
C VAL A 44 1.03 -8.24 -10.28
N PHE A 45 1.38 -9.52 -10.52
CA PHE A 45 2.36 -10.21 -9.68
C PHE A 45 3.70 -9.48 -9.67
N ASN A 46 4.19 -9.05 -10.82
CA ASN A 46 5.48 -8.35 -10.88
C ASN A 46 5.48 -7.03 -10.10
N TYR A 47 4.38 -6.28 -10.15
CA TYR A 47 4.26 -5.04 -9.41
C TYR A 47 4.11 -5.28 -7.91
N LEU A 48 3.22 -6.17 -7.49
CA LEU A 48 2.94 -6.44 -6.09
C LEU A 48 4.16 -7.03 -5.39
N THR A 49 4.80 -8.06 -5.96
CA THR A 49 6.02 -8.65 -5.37
C THR A 49 7.10 -7.61 -5.12
N ARG A 50 7.34 -6.70 -6.08
CA ARG A 50 8.33 -5.62 -5.89
C ARG A 50 7.93 -4.73 -4.71
N VAL A 51 6.67 -4.33 -4.62
CA VAL A 51 6.19 -3.46 -3.54
C VAL A 51 6.37 -4.14 -2.17
N GLU A 52 6.00 -5.41 -2.06
CA GLU A 52 6.15 -6.19 -0.83
C GLU A 52 7.62 -6.36 -0.44
N LEU A 53 8.50 -6.69 -1.40
CA LEU A 53 9.94 -6.84 -1.14
C LEU A 53 10.64 -5.52 -0.79
N GLU A 54 10.08 -4.37 -1.16
CA GLU A 54 10.58 -3.06 -0.77
C GLU A 54 10.29 -2.73 0.71
N VAL A 55 9.64 -3.62 1.48
CA VAL A 55 9.38 -3.43 2.91
C VAL A 55 10.64 -3.13 3.72
N GLU A 56 11.77 -3.78 3.41
CA GLU A 56 13.03 -3.54 4.12
C GLU A 56 13.48 -2.08 3.99
N ARG A 57 13.39 -1.52 2.77
CA ARG A 57 13.62 -0.10 2.54
C ARG A 57 12.60 0.74 3.29
N ASN A 58 11.33 0.38 3.25
CA ASN A 58 10.28 1.15 3.93
C ASN A 58 10.57 1.23 5.44
N VAL A 59 11.06 0.15 6.08
CA VAL A 59 11.51 0.18 7.48
C VAL A 59 12.68 1.15 7.70
N LEU A 60 13.64 1.20 6.78
CA LEU A 60 14.75 2.19 6.84
C LEU A 60 14.24 3.61 6.69
N GLU A 61 13.31 3.85 5.76
CA GLU A 61 12.66 5.14 5.54
C GLU A 61 11.88 5.58 6.79
N LEU A 62 11.14 4.67 7.44
CA LEU A 62 10.41 4.97 8.69
C LEU A 62 11.35 5.35 9.84
N ARG A 63 12.46 4.64 10.01
CA ARG A 63 13.48 4.96 11.03
C ARG A 63 14.11 6.33 10.77
N ALA A 64 14.31 6.70 9.51
CA ALA A 64 14.83 8.00 9.14
C ALA A 64 13.79 9.11 9.30
N LEU A 65 12.53 8.85 8.90
CA LEU A 65 11.42 9.80 8.90
C LEU A 65 10.95 10.16 10.31
N MET A 66 10.90 9.18 11.21
CA MET A 66 10.39 9.31 12.58
C MET A 66 11.39 8.70 13.57
N PRO A 67 12.55 9.35 13.80
CA PRO A 67 13.58 8.84 14.71
C PRO A 67 13.05 8.63 16.13
N ASP A 68 12.09 9.47 16.54
CA ASP A 68 11.45 9.46 17.85
C ASP A 68 10.02 8.89 17.79
N ALA A 69 9.77 7.90 16.91
CA ALA A 69 8.49 7.19 16.83
C ALA A 69 8.08 6.58 18.18
N THR A 70 6.77 6.40 18.40
CA THR A 70 6.27 5.82 19.65
C THR A 70 6.68 4.35 19.78
N GLU A 71 6.68 3.83 21.01
CA GLU A 71 6.95 2.41 21.24
C GLU A 71 5.91 1.50 20.55
N THR A 72 4.66 1.94 20.47
CA THR A 72 3.60 1.22 19.75
C THR A 72 3.84 1.23 18.24
N ASP A 73 4.30 2.34 17.66
CA ASP A 73 4.69 2.38 16.24
C ASP A 73 5.85 1.41 15.97
N LYS A 74 6.89 1.46 16.81
CA LYS A 74 8.07 0.56 16.70
C LYS A 74 7.67 -0.90 16.81
N LEU A 75 6.81 -1.23 17.78
CA LEU A 75 6.28 -2.58 17.95
C LEU A 75 5.56 -3.04 16.67
N PHE A 76 4.66 -2.22 16.13
CA PHE A 76 3.91 -2.56 14.93
C PHE A 76 4.84 -2.79 13.72
N TYR A 77 5.68 -1.80 13.36
CA TYR A 77 6.43 -1.91 12.12
C TYR A 77 7.58 -2.93 12.18
N ARG A 78 8.10 -3.26 13.37
CA ARG A 78 9.21 -4.22 13.53
C ARG A 78 8.74 -5.64 13.77
N GLU A 79 7.76 -5.82 14.64
CA GLU A 79 7.38 -7.15 15.14
C GLU A 79 6.15 -7.73 14.42
N VAL A 80 5.35 -6.88 13.75
CA VAL A 80 4.11 -7.30 13.11
C VAL A 80 4.16 -7.09 11.60
N TRP A 81 4.19 -5.83 11.15
CA TRP A 81 4.08 -5.48 9.74
C TRP A 81 5.28 -5.98 8.92
N SER A 82 6.51 -5.58 9.26
CA SER A 82 7.68 -5.95 8.44
C SER A 82 7.87 -7.46 8.26
N PRO A 83 7.73 -8.31 9.30
CA PRO A 83 7.81 -9.76 9.12
C PRO A 83 6.68 -10.34 8.25
N GLN A 84 5.48 -9.78 8.31
CA GLN A 84 4.34 -10.22 7.49
C GLN A 84 4.55 -9.86 6.01
N GLU A 85 4.82 -8.59 5.70
CA GLU A 85 5.04 -8.10 4.32
C GLU A 85 6.21 -8.80 3.64
N LEU A 86 7.30 -9.09 4.38
CA LEU A 86 8.42 -9.84 3.83
C LEU A 86 7.97 -11.23 3.35
N GLN A 87 7.11 -11.90 4.11
CA GLN A 87 6.55 -13.19 3.71
C GLN A 87 5.53 -13.08 2.58
N HIS A 88 4.81 -11.96 2.48
CA HIS A 88 3.97 -11.68 1.31
C HIS A 88 4.82 -11.61 0.04
N GLY A 89 5.93 -10.85 0.09
CA GLY A 89 6.89 -10.75 -1.00
C GLY A 89 7.49 -12.10 -1.39
N VAL A 90 7.92 -12.90 -0.42
CA VAL A 90 8.44 -14.27 -0.66
C VAL A 90 7.40 -15.17 -1.34
N LEU A 91 6.14 -15.13 -0.89
CA LEU A 91 5.07 -15.95 -1.47
C LEU A 91 4.74 -15.52 -2.89
N LEU A 92 4.63 -14.21 -3.15
CA LEU A 92 4.35 -13.70 -4.50
C LEU A 92 5.52 -13.95 -5.46
N ASP A 93 6.76 -13.85 -4.98
CA ASP A 93 7.96 -14.19 -5.76
C ASP A 93 7.99 -15.67 -6.13
N ALA A 94 7.62 -16.57 -5.21
CA ALA A 94 7.49 -18.00 -5.52
C ALA A 94 6.45 -18.27 -6.62
N VAL A 95 5.33 -17.55 -6.62
CA VAL A 95 4.34 -17.61 -7.70
C VAL A 95 4.92 -17.07 -9.01
N GLN A 96 5.67 -15.95 -8.98
CA GLN A 96 6.32 -15.41 -10.18
C GLN A 96 7.29 -16.40 -10.83
N HIS A 97 8.06 -17.12 -10.02
CA HIS A 97 8.93 -18.20 -10.49
C HIS A 97 8.12 -19.28 -11.21
N GLY A 98 7.00 -19.74 -10.62
CA GLY A 98 6.09 -20.69 -11.27
C GLY A 98 5.47 -20.19 -12.58
N LEU A 99 5.34 -18.87 -12.74
CA LEU A 99 4.85 -18.23 -13.97
C LEU A 99 5.97 -17.95 -15.00
N GLY A 100 7.23 -18.19 -14.66
CA GLY A 100 8.39 -17.85 -15.49
C GLY A 100 8.52 -16.35 -15.77
N ILE A 101 8.16 -15.51 -14.80
CA ILE A 101 8.24 -14.05 -14.88
C ILE A 101 9.59 -13.61 -14.30
N THR A 102 10.30 -12.74 -15.02
CA THR A 102 11.49 -12.07 -14.46
C THR A 102 11.07 -11.04 -13.43
N PRO A 103 11.56 -11.12 -12.17
CA PRO A 103 11.24 -10.15 -11.14
C PRO A 103 11.68 -8.74 -11.52
N ALA A 104 10.85 -7.74 -11.23
CA ALA A 104 11.27 -6.35 -11.27
C ALA A 104 12.27 -6.09 -10.13
N PRO A 105 13.31 -5.27 -10.36
CA PRO A 105 14.26 -4.95 -9.31
C PRO A 105 13.55 -4.20 -8.17
N ALA A 106 13.67 -4.73 -6.96
CA ALA A 106 13.24 -4.08 -5.73
C ALA A 106 14.40 -3.25 -5.16
N ASP A 107 14.10 -2.03 -4.72
CA ASP A 107 15.03 -1.20 -3.98
C ASP A 107 14.84 -1.41 -2.48
N VAL A 108 15.79 -2.13 -1.87
CA VAL A 108 15.72 -2.55 -0.45
C VAL A 108 16.55 -1.68 0.49
N ALA A 109 17.32 -0.72 -0.02
CA ALA A 109 18.35 -0.02 0.78
C ALA A 109 18.36 1.50 0.65
N HIS A 110 17.81 2.07 -0.43
CA HIS A 110 17.97 3.49 -0.69
C HIS A 110 16.95 4.35 0.06
N VAL A 111 17.44 5.09 1.05
CA VAL A 111 16.68 6.16 1.73
C VAL A 111 17.02 7.51 1.11
N SER A 112 16.03 8.14 0.47
CA SER A 112 16.20 9.42 -0.22
C SER A 112 16.63 10.57 0.71
N THR A 113 17.37 11.54 0.18
CA THR A 113 17.77 12.75 0.91
C THR A 113 16.57 13.53 1.43
N GLY A 114 15.46 13.56 0.69
CA GLY A 114 14.21 14.20 1.10
C GLY A 114 13.65 13.60 2.39
N ILE A 115 13.60 12.26 2.49
CA ILE A 115 13.14 11.57 3.70
C ILE A 115 14.05 11.87 4.89
N ARG A 116 15.37 11.87 4.69
CA ARG A 116 16.33 12.23 5.75
C ARG A 116 16.14 13.66 6.25
N LEU A 117 15.87 14.60 5.33
CA LEU A 117 15.61 16.00 5.67
C LEU A 117 14.31 16.14 6.46
N VAL A 118 13.22 15.48 6.04
CA VAL A 118 11.97 15.47 6.82
C VAL A 118 12.20 14.87 8.20
N GLY A 119 13.00 13.80 8.29
CA GLY A 119 13.43 13.21 9.55
C GLY A 119 14.13 14.20 10.48
N LEU A 120 15.02 15.04 9.96
CA LEU A 120 15.66 16.11 10.73
C LEU A 120 14.64 17.16 11.19
N LEU A 121 13.75 17.59 10.29
CA LEU A 121 12.70 18.58 10.57
C LEU A 121 11.66 18.06 11.58
N SER A 122 11.45 16.74 11.67
CA SER A 122 10.53 16.12 12.62
C SER A 122 10.90 16.39 14.09
N ARG A 123 12.18 16.70 14.37
CA ARG A 123 12.68 17.04 15.71
C ARG A 123 12.24 18.42 16.19
N LEU A 124 11.71 19.25 15.29
CA LEU A 124 11.16 20.56 15.67
C LEU A 124 9.85 20.38 16.45
N PRO A 125 9.57 21.22 17.46
CA PRO A 125 8.34 21.11 18.26
C PRO A 125 7.07 21.07 17.39
N GLY A 126 6.26 20.02 17.57
CA GLY A 126 5.01 19.80 16.83
C GLY A 126 5.16 19.24 15.41
N MET A 127 6.36 19.18 14.84
CA MET A 127 6.54 18.63 13.48
C MET A 127 6.46 17.12 13.43
N LEU A 128 6.93 16.41 14.47
CA LEU A 128 6.84 14.95 14.55
C LEU A 128 5.41 14.46 14.35
N ASP A 129 4.43 15.10 14.98
CA ASP A 129 3.03 14.67 14.86
C ASP A 129 2.46 14.93 13.47
N VAL A 130 2.88 16.00 12.78
CA VAL A 130 2.54 16.21 11.36
C VAL A 130 3.10 15.07 10.51
N VAL A 131 4.36 14.70 10.73
CA VAL A 131 5.03 13.61 10.01
C VAL A 131 4.36 12.26 10.31
N ARG A 132 4.03 11.97 11.57
CA ARG A 132 3.31 10.76 11.98
C ARG A 132 1.93 10.68 11.32
N LEU A 133 1.19 11.78 11.29
CA LEU A 133 -0.09 11.83 10.61
C LEU A 133 0.05 11.52 9.11
N LEU A 134 1.02 12.13 8.41
CA LEU A 134 1.28 11.85 7.00
C LEU A 134 1.67 10.38 6.76
N TYR A 135 2.47 9.81 7.66
CA TYR A 135 2.81 8.38 7.65
C TYR A 135 1.54 7.53 7.79
N TYR A 136 0.70 7.79 8.79
CA TYR A 136 -0.50 7.00 9.03
C TYR A 136 -1.51 7.09 7.87
N LEU A 137 -1.67 8.26 7.28
CA LEU A 137 -2.54 8.43 6.10
C LEU A 137 -1.99 7.72 4.86
N THR A 138 -0.66 7.74 4.68
CA THR A 138 0.00 7.02 3.58
C THR A 138 -0.15 5.51 3.77
N GLY A 139 0.12 5.00 4.97
CA GLY A 139 -0.10 3.59 5.32
C GLY A 139 -1.55 3.19 5.08
N ALA A 140 -2.53 3.89 5.66
CA ALA A 140 -3.94 3.56 5.47
C ALA A 140 -4.38 3.52 3.99
N ALA A 141 -3.90 4.45 3.16
CA ALA A 141 -4.20 4.46 1.72
C ALA A 141 -3.55 3.26 0.99
N THR A 142 -2.30 2.93 1.36
CA THR A 142 -1.57 1.75 0.84
C THR A 142 -2.29 0.46 1.19
N GLU A 143 -2.55 0.21 2.48
CA GLU A 143 -3.21 -1.03 2.94
C GLU A 143 -4.59 -1.18 2.33
N LYS A 144 -5.33 -0.08 2.19
CA LYS A 144 -6.65 -0.14 1.55
C LYS A 144 -6.56 -0.46 0.07
N SER A 145 -5.53 0.04 -0.62
CA SER A 145 -5.25 -0.32 -2.02
C SER A 145 -4.89 -1.79 -2.14
N ALA A 146 -4.07 -2.32 -1.22
CA ALA A 146 -3.69 -3.73 -1.17
C ALA A 146 -4.91 -4.64 -0.93
N VAL A 147 -5.78 -4.33 0.04
CA VAL A 147 -7.06 -5.06 0.26
C VAL A 147 -7.87 -5.17 -1.03
N ILE A 148 -8.02 -4.06 -1.77
CA ILE A 148 -8.80 -4.03 -3.02
C ILE A 148 -8.10 -4.88 -4.09
N ALA A 149 -6.80 -4.67 -4.29
CA ALA A 149 -6.02 -5.37 -5.30
C ALA A 149 -6.04 -6.88 -5.07
N TYR A 150 -5.73 -7.34 -3.86
CA TYR A 150 -5.75 -8.76 -3.50
C TYR A 150 -7.14 -9.36 -3.56
N SER A 151 -8.20 -8.62 -3.18
CA SER A 151 -9.58 -9.11 -3.32
C SER A 151 -9.93 -9.41 -4.78
N ARG A 152 -9.57 -8.50 -5.69
CA ARG A 152 -9.83 -8.68 -7.13
C ARG A 152 -8.95 -9.77 -7.72
N LEU A 153 -7.67 -9.84 -7.34
CA LEU A 153 -6.75 -10.88 -7.78
C LEU A 153 -7.22 -12.28 -7.35
N VAL A 154 -7.64 -12.46 -6.09
CA VAL A 154 -8.21 -13.73 -5.60
C VAL A 154 -9.42 -14.16 -6.43
N ASN A 155 -10.36 -13.24 -6.69
CA ASN A 155 -11.55 -13.55 -7.46
C ASN A 155 -11.23 -13.86 -8.93
N GLY A 156 -10.28 -13.12 -9.52
CA GLY A 156 -9.77 -13.35 -10.86
C GLY A 156 -9.13 -14.73 -11.02
N LEU A 157 -8.19 -15.08 -10.15
CA LEU A 157 -7.53 -16.39 -10.15
C LEU A 157 -8.52 -17.54 -9.96
N ARG A 158 -9.48 -17.39 -9.03
CA ARG A 158 -10.56 -18.39 -8.85
C ARG A 158 -11.39 -18.58 -10.11
N SER A 159 -11.73 -17.50 -10.80
CA SER A 159 -12.50 -17.55 -12.05
C SER A 159 -11.73 -18.23 -13.19
N MET A 160 -10.39 -18.20 -13.13
CA MET A 160 -9.51 -18.91 -14.05
C MET A 160 -9.28 -20.39 -13.66
N GLY A 161 -9.81 -20.84 -12.52
CA GLY A 161 -9.57 -22.19 -11.98
C GLY A 161 -8.27 -22.34 -11.18
N GLU A 162 -7.56 -21.25 -10.89
CA GLU A 162 -6.28 -21.25 -10.19
C GLU A 162 -6.46 -21.21 -8.67
N ARG A 163 -7.08 -22.26 -8.12
CA ARG A 163 -7.50 -22.30 -6.72
C ARG A 163 -6.33 -22.34 -5.73
N ALA A 164 -5.29 -23.11 -6.02
CA ALA A 164 -4.15 -23.31 -5.12
C ALA A 164 -3.50 -21.97 -4.73
N ILE A 165 -3.01 -21.21 -5.72
CA ILE A 165 -2.41 -19.89 -5.48
C ILE A 165 -3.43 -18.86 -4.98
N ALA A 166 -4.70 -18.91 -5.41
CA ALA A 166 -5.71 -17.99 -4.92
C ALA A 166 -6.01 -18.18 -3.42
N GLU A 167 -6.06 -19.43 -2.95
CA GLU A 167 -6.54 -19.79 -1.61
C GLU A 167 -5.42 -19.90 -0.58
N THR A 168 -4.21 -20.26 -1.02
CA THR A 168 -3.08 -20.53 -0.12
C THR A 168 -1.97 -19.47 -0.20
N VAL A 169 -1.99 -18.60 -1.21
CA VAL A 169 -1.06 -17.46 -1.31
C VAL A 169 -1.80 -16.12 -1.19
N VAL A 170 -2.65 -15.80 -2.17
CA VAL A 170 -3.21 -14.44 -2.27
C VAL A 170 -4.29 -14.17 -1.21
N ALA A 171 -5.19 -15.12 -0.94
CA ALA A 171 -6.22 -14.93 0.08
C ALA A 171 -5.67 -14.84 1.52
N PRO A 172 -4.64 -15.60 1.93
CA PRO A 172 -3.97 -15.40 3.20
C PRO A 172 -3.32 -14.04 3.37
N ILE A 173 -2.60 -13.54 2.35
CA ILE A 173 -2.03 -12.19 2.33
C ILE A 173 -3.15 -11.16 2.56
N ARG A 174 -4.21 -11.22 1.73
CA ARG A 174 -5.42 -10.38 1.85
C ARG A 174 -6.08 -10.41 3.24
N ARG A 175 -5.90 -11.46 4.05
CA ARG A 175 -6.48 -11.53 5.40
C ARG A 175 -5.69 -10.72 6.43
N GLN A 176 -4.44 -10.38 6.16
CA GLN A 176 -3.59 -9.59 7.04
C GLN A 176 -3.77 -8.08 6.81
N GLU A 177 -3.87 -7.64 5.55
CA GLU A 177 -4.06 -6.23 5.17
C GLU A 177 -5.09 -5.42 6.00
N PRO A 178 -6.28 -5.95 6.36
CA PRO A 178 -7.26 -5.20 7.15
C PRO A 178 -6.76 -4.85 8.55
N GLY A 179 -5.89 -5.67 9.15
CA GLY A 179 -5.28 -5.39 10.45
C GLY A 179 -4.24 -4.29 10.36
N HIS A 180 -3.43 -4.27 9.31
CA HIS A 180 -2.52 -3.16 9.04
C HIS A 180 -3.27 -1.85 8.82
N PHE A 181 -4.31 -1.90 7.98
CA PHE A 181 -5.20 -0.76 7.76
C PHE A 181 -5.80 -0.24 9.09
N ALA A 182 -6.25 -1.16 9.95
CA ALA A 182 -6.82 -0.81 11.24
C ALA A 182 -5.79 -0.14 12.16
N PHE A 183 -4.53 -0.60 12.20
CA PHE A 183 -3.45 0.09 12.91
C PHE A 183 -3.33 1.54 12.45
N TYR A 184 -3.14 1.77 11.14
CA TYR A 184 -2.96 3.10 10.60
C TYR A 184 -4.14 4.03 10.87
N ARG A 185 -5.36 3.51 10.70
CA ARG A 185 -6.60 4.26 10.97
C ARG A 185 -6.70 4.65 12.44
N LEU A 186 -6.55 3.69 13.35
CA LEU A 186 -6.66 3.93 14.79
C LEU A 186 -5.57 4.90 15.28
N SER A 187 -4.34 4.76 14.78
CA SER A 187 -3.23 5.66 15.09
C SER A 187 -3.49 7.08 14.62
N ALA A 188 -4.01 7.26 13.40
CA ALA A 188 -4.39 8.57 12.87
C ALA A 188 -5.56 9.19 13.66
N GLU A 189 -6.59 8.40 13.95
CA GLU A 189 -7.75 8.83 14.74
C GLU A 189 -7.34 9.27 16.15
N ALA A 190 -6.51 8.48 16.84
CA ALA A 190 -5.99 8.81 18.16
C ALA A 190 -5.16 10.10 18.14
N LEU A 191 -4.29 10.26 17.14
CA LEU A 191 -3.44 11.45 17.01
C LEU A 191 -4.27 12.72 16.76
N VAL A 192 -5.26 12.65 15.88
CA VAL A 192 -6.08 13.82 15.52
C VAL A 192 -7.07 14.16 16.63
N ARG A 193 -7.79 13.16 17.18
CA ARG A 193 -8.94 13.40 18.06
C ARG A 193 -8.57 13.47 19.53
N GLU A 194 -7.54 12.75 19.97
CA GLU A 194 -7.22 12.64 21.39
C GLU A 194 -5.95 13.38 21.77
N SER A 195 -4.86 13.20 21.03
CA SER A 195 -3.65 14.00 21.22
C SER A 195 -3.86 15.46 20.84
N GLY A 196 -4.85 15.75 19.99
CA GLY A 196 -5.31 17.10 19.67
C GLY A 196 -4.26 17.89 18.90
N LEU A 197 -4.08 17.56 17.62
CA LEU A 197 -3.24 18.37 16.74
C LEU A 197 -3.75 19.81 16.70
N ARG A 198 -2.82 20.77 16.81
CA ARG A 198 -3.12 22.19 16.65
C ARG A 198 -3.60 22.46 15.22
N ASP A 199 -4.41 23.49 15.05
CA ASP A 199 -4.99 23.84 13.75
C ASP A 199 -3.94 24.02 12.65
N TRP A 200 -2.79 24.63 12.98
CA TRP A 200 -1.70 24.80 12.02
C TRP A 200 -1.04 23.47 11.62
N GLN A 201 -0.97 22.48 12.53
CA GLN A 201 -0.45 21.15 12.23
C GLN A 201 -1.37 20.41 11.27
N LEU A 202 -2.70 20.48 11.49
CA LEU A 202 -3.69 19.90 10.59
C LEU A 202 -3.69 20.61 9.23
N HIS A 203 -3.61 21.94 9.21
CA HIS A 203 -3.52 22.70 7.97
C HIS A 203 -2.25 22.33 7.18
N LEU A 204 -1.11 22.25 7.86
CA LEU A 204 0.14 21.82 7.24
C LEU A 204 0.06 20.39 6.72
N ALA A 205 -0.52 19.45 7.48
CA ALA A 205 -0.72 18.08 7.04
C ALA A 205 -1.59 18.01 5.78
N ARG A 206 -2.67 18.80 5.68
CA ARG A 206 -3.50 18.89 4.47
C ARG A 206 -2.71 19.36 3.26
N LEU A 207 -1.94 20.44 3.42
CA LEU A 207 -1.13 21.02 2.35
C LEU A 207 -0.08 20.02 1.88
N LEU A 208 0.68 19.45 2.82
CA LEU A 208 1.71 18.47 2.49
C LEU A 208 1.10 17.24 1.82
N ARG A 209 0.02 16.67 2.36
CA ARG A 209 -0.65 15.49 1.81
C ARG A 209 -1.13 15.71 0.38
N ARG A 210 -1.71 16.88 0.06
CA ARG A 210 -2.12 17.23 -1.31
C ARG A 210 -0.96 17.19 -2.31
N HIS A 211 0.23 17.58 -1.89
CA HIS A 211 1.42 17.67 -2.74
C HIS A 211 2.30 16.41 -2.73
N SER A 212 2.19 15.58 -1.69
CA SER A 212 3.02 14.39 -1.50
C SER A 212 2.29 13.07 -1.70
N PHE A 213 0.98 13.10 -1.98
CA PHE A 213 0.24 11.88 -2.30
C PHE A 213 0.84 11.19 -3.53
N GLU A 214 1.19 9.91 -3.38
CA GLU A 214 1.55 9.02 -4.46
C GLU A 214 0.81 7.69 -4.27
N LEU A 215 0.62 6.98 -5.37
CA LEU A 215 0.02 5.64 -5.37
C LEU A 215 1.00 4.64 -4.76
N VAL A 216 0.46 3.58 -4.14
CA VAL A 216 1.27 2.51 -3.55
C VAL A 216 2.33 2.02 -4.54
N GLY A 217 3.60 2.00 -4.10
CA GLY A 217 4.71 1.52 -4.92
C GLY A 217 5.20 2.47 -6.02
N VAL A 218 4.64 3.67 -6.17
CA VAL A 218 5.03 4.64 -7.21
C VAL A 218 6.07 5.63 -6.68
N ARG A 219 7.25 5.66 -7.31
CA ARG A 219 8.33 6.63 -7.04
C ARG A 219 8.79 7.38 -8.29
N ASN A 220 8.39 6.92 -9.47
CA ASN A 220 8.76 7.54 -10.74
C ASN A 220 7.68 7.31 -11.81
N ARG A 221 7.84 7.98 -12.96
CA ARG A 221 6.89 7.92 -14.08
C ARG A 221 6.70 6.51 -14.65
N ARG A 222 7.74 5.67 -14.64
CA ARG A 222 7.64 4.28 -15.11
C ARG A 222 6.73 3.48 -14.18
N GLN A 223 7.02 3.52 -12.89
CA GLN A 223 6.21 2.82 -11.86
C GLN A 223 4.77 3.33 -11.79
N ARG A 224 4.52 4.62 -12.09
CA ARG A 224 3.15 5.14 -12.21
C ARG A 224 2.37 4.46 -13.32
N ALA A 225 2.99 4.26 -14.47
CA ALA A 225 2.35 3.55 -15.57
C ALA A 225 2.31 2.02 -15.35
N ASP A 226 3.27 1.45 -14.61
CA ASP A 226 3.20 0.05 -14.17
C ASP A 226 2.02 -0.16 -13.21
N PHE A 227 1.77 0.78 -12.28
CA PHE A 227 0.56 0.79 -11.47
C PHE A 227 -0.70 0.88 -12.34
N GLY A 228 -0.67 1.70 -13.39
CA GLY A 228 -1.78 1.77 -14.36
C GLY A 228 -2.08 0.43 -15.02
N ASP A 229 -1.05 -0.36 -15.34
CA ASP A 229 -1.22 -1.71 -15.88
C ASP A 229 -1.88 -2.65 -14.85
N VAL A 230 -1.54 -2.52 -13.56
CA VAL A 230 -2.21 -3.23 -12.45
C VAL A 230 -3.66 -2.80 -12.33
N ALA A 231 -3.92 -1.49 -12.31
CA ALA A 231 -5.24 -0.91 -12.18
C ALA A 231 -6.17 -1.44 -13.27
N ARG A 232 -5.72 -1.49 -14.52
CA ARG A 232 -6.51 -2.04 -15.64
C ARG A 232 -6.68 -3.55 -15.56
N ALA A 233 -5.65 -4.30 -15.20
CA ALA A 233 -5.73 -5.76 -15.05
C ALA A 233 -6.68 -6.19 -13.92
N LEU A 234 -6.88 -5.31 -12.94
CA LEU A 234 -7.79 -5.51 -11.81
C LEU A 234 -9.07 -4.67 -11.93
N ASP A 235 -9.43 -4.16 -13.12
CA ASP A 235 -10.67 -3.40 -13.40
C ASP A 235 -10.89 -2.14 -12.53
N PHE A 236 -9.84 -1.51 -12.00
CA PHE A 236 -9.96 -0.28 -11.20
C PHE A 236 -10.52 0.87 -12.04
N ASP A 237 -10.27 0.86 -13.35
CA ASP A 237 -10.78 1.83 -14.32
C ASP A 237 -12.31 1.80 -14.43
N ARG A 238 -12.94 0.63 -14.30
CA ARG A 238 -14.40 0.48 -14.31
C ARG A 238 -15.08 1.01 -13.06
N ASP A 239 -14.37 0.98 -11.92
CA ASP A 239 -14.89 1.34 -10.60
C ASP A 239 -14.09 2.49 -9.95
N LEU A 240 -13.49 3.36 -10.76
CA LEU A 240 -12.46 4.30 -10.33
C LEU A 240 -12.88 5.13 -9.10
N LEU A 241 -14.08 5.68 -9.13
CA LEU A 241 -14.62 6.47 -8.03
C LEU A 241 -14.82 5.64 -6.75
N ALA A 242 -15.28 4.39 -6.87
CA ALA A 242 -15.46 3.50 -5.74
C ALA A 242 -14.12 3.08 -5.11
N VAL A 243 -13.09 2.85 -5.93
CA VAL A 243 -11.72 2.61 -5.48
C VAL A 243 -11.19 3.85 -4.76
N ALA A 244 -11.32 5.04 -5.37
CA ALA A 244 -10.83 6.29 -4.79
C ALA A 244 -11.53 6.62 -3.46
N ARG A 245 -12.85 6.40 -3.34
CA ARG A 245 -13.61 6.55 -2.08
C ARG A 245 -13.11 5.62 -0.97
N GLN A 246 -12.65 4.42 -1.32
CA GLN A 246 -12.10 3.49 -0.34
C GLN A 246 -10.68 3.89 0.07
N VAL A 247 -9.79 4.15 -0.89
CA VAL A 247 -8.39 4.57 -0.63
C VAL A 247 -8.34 5.85 0.20
N SER A 248 -9.26 6.78 -0.04
CA SER A 248 -9.34 8.05 0.68
C SER A 248 -10.07 8.00 2.02
N LEU A 249 -10.51 6.83 2.50
CA LEU A 249 -11.44 6.74 3.64
C LEU A 249 -10.95 7.50 4.88
N VAL A 250 -9.72 7.23 5.33
CA VAL A 250 -9.19 7.81 6.57
C VAL A 250 -8.90 9.30 6.41
N GLU A 251 -8.32 9.70 5.29
CA GLU A 251 -8.03 11.12 5.04
C GLU A 251 -9.29 11.95 4.82
N ARG A 252 -10.32 11.41 4.16
CA ARG A 252 -11.62 12.06 4.06
C ARG A 252 -12.22 12.26 5.46
N ASP A 253 -12.16 11.26 6.31
CA ASP A 253 -12.79 11.36 7.63
C ASP A 253 -12.02 12.29 8.59
N LEU A 254 -10.69 12.39 8.46
CA LEU A 254 -9.84 13.15 9.40
C LEU A 254 -9.40 14.52 8.89
N LEU A 255 -9.07 14.64 7.61
CA LEU A 255 -8.52 15.85 7.02
C LEU A 255 -9.52 16.57 6.11
N TRP A 256 -10.44 15.85 5.47
CA TRP A 256 -11.39 16.36 4.48
C TRP A 256 -12.85 16.02 4.83
N ALA A 257 -13.32 16.49 5.98
CA ALA A 257 -14.66 16.18 6.45
C ALA A 257 -15.73 16.97 5.67
N ARG A 258 -16.33 16.40 4.60
CA ARG A 258 -17.57 16.89 3.90
C ARG A 258 -17.66 18.39 3.56
N GLN A 259 -16.59 19.16 3.78
CA GLN A 259 -16.64 20.61 3.93
C GLN A 259 -16.97 21.32 2.61
N GLU A 260 -16.89 20.60 1.49
CA GLU A 260 -17.06 21.15 0.15
C GLU A 260 -17.92 20.25 -0.76
N GLY A 261 -18.65 19.27 -0.20
CA GLY A 261 -19.49 18.36 -1.00
C GLY A 261 -18.73 17.35 -1.88
N LEU A 262 -17.39 17.35 -1.84
CA LEU A 262 -16.54 16.38 -2.53
C LEU A 262 -16.64 14.99 -1.87
N GLU A 263 -16.85 13.97 -2.69
CA GLU A 263 -16.94 12.58 -2.22
C GLU A 263 -15.57 11.94 -1.96
N VAL A 264 -14.53 12.46 -2.61
CA VAL A 264 -13.13 12.01 -2.63
C VAL A 264 -12.20 13.22 -2.82
N PRO A 265 -11.00 13.25 -2.21
CA PRO A 265 -9.98 14.25 -2.53
C PRO A 265 -9.50 14.18 -3.99
N ASP A 266 -9.52 15.31 -4.70
CA ASP A 266 -9.22 15.37 -6.14
C ASP A 266 -7.84 14.83 -6.51
N TYR A 267 -6.82 15.02 -5.65
CA TYR A 267 -5.47 14.56 -5.93
C TYR A 267 -5.34 13.03 -5.95
N ILE A 268 -6.20 12.31 -5.22
CA ILE A 268 -6.24 10.84 -5.26
C ILE A 268 -6.85 10.38 -6.57
N LEU A 269 -7.98 10.97 -6.94
CA LEU A 269 -8.66 10.64 -8.17
C LEU A 269 -7.76 10.94 -9.37
N ALA A 270 -7.12 12.11 -9.38
CA ALA A 270 -6.17 12.52 -10.42
C ALA A 270 -4.94 11.60 -10.49
N ALA A 271 -4.44 11.11 -9.35
CA ALA A 271 -3.33 10.17 -9.33
C ALA A 271 -3.72 8.82 -9.96
N LEU A 272 -4.87 8.26 -9.56
CA LEU A 272 -5.39 7.00 -10.11
C LEU A 272 -5.69 7.11 -11.62
N ASP A 273 -6.43 8.15 -12.02
CA ASP A 273 -6.75 8.43 -13.43
C ASP A 273 -5.49 8.64 -14.27
N GLY A 274 -4.54 9.42 -13.74
CA GLY A 274 -3.26 9.67 -14.39
C GLY A 274 -2.46 8.38 -14.62
N ALA A 275 -2.43 7.46 -13.66
CA ALA A 275 -1.78 6.17 -13.82
C ALA A 275 -2.43 5.31 -14.92
N ILE A 276 -3.77 5.20 -14.91
CA ILE A 276 -4.54 4.46 -15.91
C ILE A 276 -4.33 5.04 -17.32
N THR A 277 -4.39 6.37 -17.44
CA THR A 277 -4.16 7.09 -18.71
C THR A 277 -2.74 6.83 -19.23
N MET A 278 -1.73 6.85 -18.36
CA MET A 278 -0.35 6.56 -18.77
C MET A 278 -0.15 5.10 -19.22
N SER A 279 -0.83 4.14 -18.59
CA SER A 279 -0.87 2.74 -19.03
C SER A 279 -1.54 2.62 -20.41
N ALA A 280 -2.69 3.26 -20.62
CA ALA A 280 -3.38 3.24 -21.91
C ALA A 280 -2.53 3.80 -23.05
N ALA A 281 -1.85 4.93 -22.82
CA ALA A 281 -0.93 5.50 -23.80
C ALA A 281 0.25 4.57 -24.12
N ARG A 282 0.73 3.80 -23.14
CA ARG A 282 1.80 2.79 -23.33
C ARG A 282 1.31 1.65 -24.23
N SER A 283 0.12 1.10 -23.99
CA SER A 283 -0.45 0.04 -24.82
C SER A 283 -0.73 0.51 -26.25
N GLY A 284 -1.23 1.74 -26.43
CA GLY A 284 -1.51 2.31 -27.75
C GLY A 284 -0.26 2.49 -28.63
N ARG A 285 0.88 2.88 -28.04
CA ARG A 285 2.16 2.99 -28.76
C ARG A 285 2.73 1.63 -29.18
N ILE A 286 2.47 0.58 -28.41
CA ILE A 286 2.88 -0.79 -28.75
C ILE A 286 2.00 -1.33 -29.89
N GLY A 287 0.71 -0.97 -29.92
CA GLY A 287 -0.21 -1.32 -31.01
C GLY A 287 0.17 -0.66 -32.34
N SER A 288 0.44 0.65 -32.35
CA SER A 288 0.81 1.39 -33.57
C SER A 288 2.18 1.02 -34.16
N GLY A 289 3.06 0.37 -33.38
CA GLY A 289 4.37 -0.09 -33.83
C GLY A 289 4.39 -1.48 -34.47
N ARG A 290 3.27 -2.22 -34.41
CA ARG A 290 3.12 -3.54 -35.05
C ARG A 290 2.52 -3.49 -36.46
N ASP A 291 1.93 -2.36 -36.85
CA ASP A 291 1.38 -2.15 -38.19
C ASP A 291 2.38 -1.47 -39.16
N ALA A 292 3.66 -1.37 -38.76
CA ALA A 292 4.72 -0.71 -39.53
C ALA A 292 5.89 -1.64 -39.93
N LEU A 293 5.69 -2.96 -39.89
CA LEU A 293 6.64 -3.97 -40.38
C LEU A 293 5.95 -5.02 -41.24
#